data_AF-A0A0F9G252-F1
#
_entry.id   AF-A0A0F9G252-F1
#
_cell.length_a   1.000
_cell.length_b   1.000
_cell.length_c   1.000
_cell.angle_alpha   90.00
_cell.angle_beta   90.00
_cell.angle_gamma   90.00
#
_symmetry.space_group_name_H-M   'P 1'
#
loop_
_entity.id
_entity.type
_entity.pdbx_description
1 polymer ?
#
loop_
_entity_poly.entity_id
_entity_poly.type
_entity_poly.pdbx_seq_one_letter_code
_entity_poly.pdbx_strand_id
1 'polypeptide(L)' 'MTDNIITLGNITRLDLPTDRILEEAKLRVKDGGVVVLGWDADEELYFASSIADGGEVLWLLEKAKKKLLEMDP' A
#
# COMPACT_ATOMS: atom_id res chain seq x y z
N MET A 1 -1.28 6.29 -29.50
CA MET A 1 -2.11 7.12 -28.62
C MET A 1 -1.61 6.84 -27.21
N THR A 2 -1.03 7.84 -26.56
CA THR A 2 -0.55 7.72 -25.18
C THR A 2 -1.71 8.11 -24.27
N ASP A 3 -2.47 7.12 -23.83
CA ASP A 3 -3.45 7.33 -22.78
C ASP A 3 -2.71 7.79 -21.52
N ASN A 4 -2.92 9.04 -21.13
CA ASN A 4 -2.46 9.58 -19.86
C ASN A 4 -3.22 8.86 -18.74
N ILE A 5 -2.68 7.75 -18.25
CA ILE A 5 -3.25 7.04 -17.13
C ILE A 5 -2.96 7.85 -15.87
N ILE A 6 -3.93 8.68 -15.48
CA ILE A 6 -3.90 9.41 -14.22
C ILE A 6 -4.18 8.38 -13.12
N THR A 7 -3.20 8.03 -12.30
CA THR A 7 -3.48 7.14 -11.16
C THR A 7 -4.30 7.91 -10.14
N LEU A 8 -5.59 7.57 -10.04
CA LEU A 8 -6.43 8.01 -8.94
C LEU A 8 -5.85 7.42 -7.66
N GLY A 9 -5.26 8.27 -6.81
CA GLY A 9 -4.78 7.88 -5.47
C GLY A 9 -5.92 7.56 -4.48
N ASN A 10 -7.06 7.08 -5.00
CA ASN A 10 -8.29 6.80 -4.30
C ASN A 10 -8.55 5.29 -4.34
N ILE A 11 -9.32 4.76 -3.38
CA ILE A 11 -9.80 3.37 -3.40
C ILE A 11 -10.58 3.17 -4.71
N THR A 12 -10.07 2.30 -5.58
CA THR A 12 -10.75 1.88 -6.80
C THR A 12 -11.65 0.69 -6.47
N ARG A 13 -12.88 0.66 -7.02
CA ARG A 13 -13.79 -0.51 -6.89
C ARG A 13 -13.31 -1.76 -7.63
N LEU A 14 -12.18 -1.64 -8.33
CA LEU A 14 -11.52 -2.69 -9.08
C LEU A 14 -10.12 -2.88 -8.50
N ASP A 15 -9.70 -4.13 -8.33
CA ASP A 15 -8.35 -4.44 -7.92
C ASP A 15 -7.34 -3.89 -8.94
N LEU A 16 -6.34 -3.20 -8.43
CA LEU A 16 -5.21 -2.73 -9.23
C LEU A 16 -4.12 -3.81 -9.22
N PRO A 17 -3.40 -4.00 -10.34
CA PRO A 17 -2.28 -4.92 -10.38
C PRO A 17 -1.23 -4.59 -9.31
N THR A 18 -0.80 -5.59 -8.54
CA THR A 18 0.17 -5.43 -7.44
C THR A 18 1.44 -4.69 -7.87
N ASP A 19 2.00 -5.05 -9.02
CA ASP A 19 3.21 -4.42 -9.57
C ASP A 19 3.06 -2.91 -9.73
N ARG A 20 1.89 -2.45 -10.17
CA ARG A 20 1.63 -1.02 -10.36
C ARG A 20 1.64 -0.28 -9.02
N ILE A 21 0.99 -0.83 -8.00
CA ILE A 21 0.97 -0.24 -6.66
C ILE A 21 2.38 -0.17 -6.07
N LEU A 22 3.18 -1.22 -6.24
CA LEU A 22 4.55 -1.26 -5.75
C LEU A 22 5.46 -0.25 -6.46
N GLU A 23 5.38 -0.12 -7.78
CA GLU A 23 6.17 0.86 -8.53
C GLU A 23 5.80 2.31 -8.15
N GLU A 24 4.52 2.60 -7.95
CA GLU A 24 4.07 3.92 -7.50
C GLU A 24 4.51 4.22 -6.05
N ALA A 25 4.45 3.22 -5.17
CA ALA A 25 4.90 3.36 -3.78
C ALA A 25 6.40 3.66 -3.69
N LYS A 26 7.23 2.97 -4.49
CA LYS A 26 8.68 3.22 -4.57
C LYS A 26 9.01 4.69 -4.89
N LEU A 27 8.25 5.31 -5.79
CA LEU A 27 8.47 6.70 -6.18
C LEU A 27 7.95 7.69 -5.12
N ARG A 28 6.84 7.36 -4.45
CA ARG A 28 6.12 8.30 -3.59
C ARG A 28 6.60 8.32 -2.14
N VAL A 29 7.10 7.20 -1.61
CA VAL A 29 7.44 7.03 -0.18
C VAL A 29 8.96 6.92 0.06
N LYS A 30 9.76 7.44 -0.88
CA LYS A 30 11.20 7.22 -1.01
C LYS A 30 12.02 7.38 0.28
N ASP A 31 11.67 8.34 1.14
CA ASP A 31 12.43 8.66 2.36
C ASP A 31 11.72 8.23 3.66
N GLY A 32 10.44 7.81 3.58
CA GLY A 32 9.58 7.55 4.76
C GLY A 32 9.45 6.07 5.15
N GLY A 33 9.94 5.17 4.31
CA GLY A 33 9.80 3.73 4.52
C GLY A 33 8.39 3.19 4.21
N VAL A 34 8.30 1.87 3.99
CA VAL A 34 7.06 1.20 3.60
C VAL A 34 6.86 -0.08 4.39
N VAL A 35 5.59 -0.41 4.62
CA VAL A 35 5.15 -1.73 5.09
C VAL A 35 4.29 -2.33 3.99
N VAL A 36 4.65 -3.51 3.53
CA VAL A 36 3.95 -4.28 2.50
C VAL A 36 3.21 -5.42 3.18
N LEU A 37 1.91 -5.46 2.95
CA LEU A 37 1.00 -6.50 3.42
C LEU A 37 0.29 -7.08 2.19
N GLY A 38 0.12 -8.39 2.16
CA GLY A 38 -0.61 -9.05 1.08
C GLY A 38 -0.81 -10.52 1.35
N TRP A 39 -1.26 -11.23 0.33
CA TRP A 39 -1.35 -12.68 0.30
C TRP A 39 -0.34 -13.19 -0.71
N ASP A 40 0.41 -14.23 -0.35
CA ASP A 40 1.31 -14.89 -1.28
C ASP A 40 0.58 -15.92 -2.16
N ALA A 41 1.34 -16.71 -2.91
CA ALA A 41 0.78 -17.71 -3.82
C ALA A 41 0.06 -18.87 -3.10
N ASP A 42 0.31 -19.05 -1.80
CA ASP A 42 -0.28 -20.09 -0.97
C ASP A 42 -1.43 -19.56 -0.08
N GLU A 43 -1.92 -18.33 -0.37
CA GLU A 43 -2.94 -17.62 0.42
C GLU A 43 -2.51 -17.34 1.87
N GLU A 44 -1.20 -17.36 2.15
CA GLU A 44 -0.63 -17.03 3.45
C GLU A 44 -0.32 -15.53 3.54
N LEU A 45 -0.34 -15.01 4.77
CA LEU A 45 -0.07 -13.59 5.01
C LEU A 45 1.39 -13.27 4.67
N TYR A 46 1.59 -12.45 3.65
CA TYR A 46 2.87 -11.83 3.36
C TYR A 46 3.03 -10.52 4.14
N PHE A 47 4.16 -10.39 4.84
CA PHE A 47 4.54 -9.20 5.59
C PHE A 47 6.01 -8.84 5.33
N ALA A 48 6.26 -7.61 4.92
CA ALA A 48 7.62 -7.07 4.82
C ALA A 48 7.64 -5.58 5.18
N SER A 49 8.71 -5.11 5.83
CA SER A 49 8.89 -3.72 6.22
C SER A 49 10.30 -3.24 5.89
N SER A 50 10.42 -2.01 5.37
CA SER A 50 11.71 -1.31 5.27
C SER A 50 12.04 -0.50 6.53
N ILE A 51 11.10 -0.40 7.47
CA ILE A 51 11.22 0.29 8.76
C ILE A 51 11.67 -0.74 9.80
N ALA A 52 12.80 -0.48 10.46
CA ALA A 52 13.37 -1.40 11.44
C ALA A 52 12.68 -1.36 12.81
N ASP A 53 12.10 -0.20 13.17
CA ASP A 53 11.40 -0.04 14.45
C ASP A 53 9.99 -0.64 14.36
N GLY A 54 9.76 -1.71 15.14
CA GLY A 54 8.46 -2.38 15.16
C GLY A 54 7.32 -1.55 15.76
N GLY A 55 7.62 -0.59 16.64
CA GLY A 55 6.64 0.34 17.19
C GLY A 55 6.16 1.34 16.14
N GLU A 56 7.07 1.85 15.32
CA GLU A 56 6.74 2.72 14.18
C GLU A 56 5.90 1.97 13.12
N VAL A 57 6.27 0.72 12.83
CA VAL A 57 5.48 -0.16 11.95
C VAL A 57 4.07 -0.36 12.49
N LEU A 58 3.92 -0.70 13.78
CA LEU A 58 2.61 -0.90 14.40
C LEU A 58 1.76 0.37 14.34
N TRP A 59 2.36 1.53 14.60
CA TRP A 59 1.67 2.81 14.51
C TRP A 59 1.21 3.14 13.09
N LEU A 60 2.03 2.82 12.08
CA LEU A 60 1.67 2.99 10.68
C LEU A 60 0.47 2.11 10.30
N LEU A 61 0.43 0.87 10.79
CA LEU A 61 -0.71 -0.04 10.59
C LEU A 61 -2.00 0.52 11.20
N GLU A 62 -1.95 1.05 12.42
CA GLU A 62 -3.13 1.65 13.07
C GLU A 62 -3.65 2.88 12.31
N LYS A 63 -2.75 3.73 11.79
CA LYS A 63 -3.12 4.85 10.93
C LYS A 63 -3.75 4.39 9.62
N ALA A 64 -3.19 3.36 8.98
CA ALA A 64 -3.72 2.82 7.74
C ALA A 64 -5.12 2.22 7.94
N LYS A 65 -5.31 1.44 9.01
CA LYS A 65 -6.61 0.89 9.42
C LYS A 65 -7.63 2.00 9.68
N LYS A 66 -7.27 3.04 10.45
CA LYS A 66 -8.14 4.18 10.71
C LYS A 66 -8.59 4.83 9.39
N LYS A 67 -7.65 5.07 8.46
CA LYS A 67 -7.96 5.64 7.15
C LYS A 67 -8.94 4.77 6.37
N LEU A 68 -8.78 3.45 6.38
CA LEU A 68 -9.73 2.53 5.73
C LEU A 68 -11.14 2.61 6.34
N LEU A 69 -11.23 2.70 7.67
CA LEU A 69 -12.53 2.81 8.36
C LEU A 69 -13.23 4.16 8.15
N GLU A 70 -12.47 5.23 7.89
CA GLU A 70 -12.99 6.57 7.62
C GLU A 70 -13.41 6.78 6.15
N MET A 71 -13.09 5.83 5.26
CA MET A 71 -13.45 5.91 3.86
C MET A 71 -14.85 5.31 3.63
N ASP A 72 -15.79 6.15 3.19
CA ASP A 72 -17.17 5.75 2.85
C ASP A 72 -17.19 5.02 1.47
N PRO A 73 -18.01 3.96 1.25
CA PRO A 73 -17.99 3.13 0.03
C PRO A 73 -18.49 3.78 -1.28
#